data_AF-A0A3S0WLC0-F1
#
_entry.id   AF-A0A3S0WLC0-F1
#
_cell.length_a   1.000
_cell.length_b   1.000
_cell.length_c   1.000
_cell.angle_alpha   90.00
_cell.angle_beta   90.00
_cell.angle_gamma   90.00
#
_symmetry.space_group_name_H-M   'P 1'
#
loop_
_entity.id
_entity.type
_entity.pdbx_description
1 polymer ?
#
loop_
_entity_poly.entity_id
_entity_poly.type
_entity_poly.pdbx_seq_one_letter_code
_entity_poly.pdbx_strand_id
1 'polypeptide(L)'
;ADAAHALALPNRHRMTGPRSPLGGALPHYGVYPAAEGHVAVGALEPHFAAALVEGLGLDADGDVRAQLTEALSRHDAAHWQVWGEERGIPLTALASPTA
;
A
#
# COMPACT_ATOMS: atom_id res chain seq x y z
N ALA A 1 -8.24 21.37 -23.22
CA ALA A 1 -8.80 21.91 -21.97
C ALA A 1 -9.37 20.80 -21.09
N ASP A 2 -10.13 19.87 -21.67
CA ASP A 2 -10.85 18.83 -20.92
C ASP A 2 -9.94 17.83 -20.18
N ALA A 3 -8.81 17.43 -20.79
CA ALA A 3 -7.84 16.54 -20.14
C ALA A 3 -7.24 17.15 -18.85
N ALA A 4 -6.89 18.45 -18.89
CA ALA A 4 -6.39 19.16 -17.72
C ALA A 4 -7.48 19.31 -16.64
N HIS A 5 -8.75 19.47 -17.05
CA HIS A 5 -9.87 19.51 -16.13
C HIS A 5 -10.06 18.16 -15.42
N ALA A 6 -10.08 17.06 -16.18
CA ALA A 6 -10.22 15.71 -15.64
C ALA A 6 -9.09 15.35 -14.67
N LEU A 7 -7.83 15.65 -15.02
CA LEU A 7 -6.68 15.39 -14.17
C LEU A 7 -6.72 16.16 -12.84
N ALA A 8 -7.36 17.33 -12.82
CA ALA A 8 -7.50 18.14 -11.60
C ALA A 8 -8.60 17.64 -10.65
N LEU A 9 -9.49 16.74 -11.08
CA LEU A 9 -10.65 16.31 -10.28
C LEU A 9 -10.24 15.64 -8.95
N PRO A 10 -9.30 14.69 -8.88
CA PRO A 10 -8.92 14.07 -7.60
C PRO A 10 -8.41 15.10 -6.58
N ASN A 11 -7.66 16.10 -7.03
CA ASN A 11 -7.20 17.20 -6.16
C ASN A 11 -8.38 18.07 -5.69
N ARG A 12 -9.29 18.47 -6.59
CA ARG A 12 -10.49 19.26 -6.25
C ARG A 12 -11.40 18.53 -5.25
N HIS A 13 -11.49 17.20 -5.39
CA HIS A 13 -12.22 16.33 -4.47
C HIS A 13 -11.39 15.88 -3.25
N ARG A 14 -10.19 16.44 -3.05
CA ARG A 14 -9.29 16.18 -1.92
C ARG A 14 -8.93 14.70 -1.75
N MET A 15 -8.87 13.95 -2.85
CA MET A 15 -8.56 12.52 -2.85
C MET A 15 -7.06 12.25 -2.73
N THR A 16 -6.18 13.20 -3.05
CA THR A 16 -4.71 13.00 -3.17
C THR A 16 -3.87 13.88 -2.23
N GLY A 17 -4.48 14.60 -1.29
CA GLY A 17 -3.75 15.44 -0.32
C GLY A 17 -3.08 14.62 0.79
N PRO A 18 -2.14 15.20 1.57
CA PRO A 18 -1.58 14.53 2.74
C PRO A 18 -2.70 14.11 3.70
N ARG A 19 -2.80 12.81 4.01
CA ARG A 19 -3.87 12.19 4.81
C ARG A 19 -5.22 12.02 4.12
N SER A 20 -5.29 12.08 2.79
CA SER A 20 -6.47 11.61 2.05
C SER A 20 -6.38 10.09 1.77
N PRO A 21 -7.47 9.45 1.32
CA PRO A 21 -7.47 8.02 1.00
C PRO A 21 -6.36 7.59 0.03
N LEU A 22 -6.14 8.36 -1.05
CA LEU A 22 -5.04 8.11 -2.01
C LEU A 22 -3.76 8.88 -1.67
N GLY A 23 -3.73 9.57 -0.53
CA GLY A 23 -2.59 10.33 -0.02
C GLY A 23 -1.88 9.63 1.14
N GLY A 24 -2.07 8.32 1.29
CA GLY A 24 -1.39 7.50 2.29
C GLY A 24 -2.09 7.38 3.64
N ALA A 25 -3.33 7.88 3.79
CA ALA A 25 -4.04 7.83 5.08
C ALA A 25 -4.39 6.41 5.52
N LEU A 26 -4.79 5.57 4.56
CA LEU A 26 -5.19 4.21 4.80
C LEU A 26 -3.94 3.33 5.01
N PRO A 27 -3.90 2.44 6.02
CA PRO A 27 -2.76 1.53 6.19
C PRO A 27 -2.56 0.64 4.95
N HIS A 28 -3.66 0.26 4.32
CA HIS A 28 -3.72 -0.58 3.13
C HIS A 28 -3.35 0.15 1.83
N TYR A 29 -3.01 1.44 1.90
CA TYR A 29 -2.55 2.23 0.77
C TYR A 29 -1.36 3.11 1.17
N GLY A 30 -0.15 2.65 0.89
CA GLY A 30 1.07 3.35 1.28
C GLY A 30 2.34 2.60 0.92
N VAL A 31 3.47 3.18 1.30
CA VAL A 31 4.80 2.58 1.11
C VAL A 31 5.37 2.23 2.47
N TYR A 32 5.86 1.00 2.61
CA TYR A 32 6.40 0.47 3.86
C TYR A 32 7.85 0.01 3.69
N PRO A 33 8.70 0.18 4.71
CA PRO A 33 10.04 -0.39 4.70
C PRO A 33 9.95 -1.91 4.76
N ALA A 34 10.77 -2.57 3.95
CA ALA A 34 11.04 -4.01 4.05
C ALA A 34 12.39 -4.24 4.74
N ALA A 35 12.81 -5.50 4.92
CA ALA A 35 14.15 -5.80 5.41
C ALA A 35 15.23 -5.20 4.50
N GLU A 36 14.98 -5.28 3.18
CA GLU A 36 15.74 -4.62 2.13
C GLU A 36 14.76 -4.04 1.10
N GLY A 37 14.91 -2.74 0.79
CA GLY A 37 14.02 -2.00 -0.10
C GLY A 37 12.71 -1.54 0.55
N HIS A 38 11.72 -1.23 -0.28
CA HIS A 38 10.39 -0.79 0.15
C HIS A 38 9.31 -1.51 -0.64
N VAL A 39 8.16 -1.74 -0.01
CA VAL A 39 6.98 -2.36 -0.63
C VAL A 39 5.86 -1.33 -0.72
N ALA A 40 5.31 -1.14 -1.91
CA ALA A 40 4.05 -0.46 -2.10
C ALA A 40 2.90 -1.41 -1.78
N VAL A 41 2.04 -1.00 -0.85
CA VAL A 41 0.78 -1.67 -0.51
C VAL A 41 -0.35 -0.89 -1.18
N GLY A 42 -1.11 -1.56 -2.04
CA GLY A 42 -2.21 -0.98 -2.84
C GLY A 42 -3.57 -1.66 -2.62
N ALA A 43 -3.81 -2.24 -1.45
CA ALA A 43 -5.00 -3.02 -1.13
C ALA A 43 -6.21 -2.13 -0.74
N LEU A 44 -6.69 -1.31 -1.68
CA LEU A 44 -7.79 -0.35 -1.44
C LEU A 44 -9.17 -1.02 -1.33
N GLU A 45 -9.42 -2.02 -2.15
CA GLU A 45 -10.68 -2.73 -2.18
C GLU A 45 -10.86 -3.55 -0.90
N PRO A 46 -12.08 -3.58 -0.30
CA PRO A 46 -12.30 -4.24 0.98
C PRO A 46 -11.83 -5.70 1.04
N HIS A 47 -11.96 -6.43 -0.07
CA HIS A 47 -11.53 -7.83 -0.14
C HIS A 47 -10.00 -7.99 -0.17
N PHE A 48 -9.26 -7.07 -0.80
CA PHE A 48 -7.79 -7.08 -0.74
C PHE A 48 -7.29 -6.66 0.64
N ALA A 49 -7.93 -5.68 1.26
CA ALA A 49 -7.60 -5.27 2.63
C ALA A 49 -7.80 -6.43 3.62
N ALA A 50 -8.93 -7.13 3.52
CA ALA A 50 -9.20 -8.32 4.33
C ALA A 50 -8.17 -9.44 4.08
N ALA A 51 -7.88 -9.75 2.81
CA ALA A 51 -6.89 -10.77 2.45
C ALA A 51 -5.47 -10.43 2.95
N LEU A 52 -5.09 -9.15 2.93
CA LEU A 52 -3.81 -8.68 3.49
C LEU A 52 -3.73 -8.89 5.00
N VAL A 53 -4.77 -8.46 5.73
CA VAL A 53 -4.87 -8.62 7.19
C VAL A 53 -4.85 -10.10 7.57
N GLU A 54 -5.68 -10.92 6.93
CA GLU A 54 -5.75 -12.35 7.18
C GLU A 54 -4.43 -13.06 6.83
N GLY A 55 -3.88 -12.78 5.64
CA GLY A 55 -2.67 -13.43 5.14
C GLY A 55 -1.43 -13.14 6.00
N LEU A 56 -1.36 -11.96 6.62
CA LEU A 56 -0.28 -11.59 7.52
C LEU A 56 -0.59 -11.88 9.00
N GLY A 57 -1.80 -12.33 9.32
CA GLY A 57 -2.24 -12.61 10.70
C GLY A 57 -2.33 -11.36 11.57
N LEU A 58 -2.77 -10.23 11.00
CA LEU A 58 -2.88 -8.95 11.72
C LEU A 58 -4.19 -8.85 12.51
N ASP A 59 -4.17 -8.11 13.59
CA ASP A 59 -5.37 -7.67 14.30
C ASP A 59 -5.99 -6.47 13.59
N ALA A 60 -7.18 -6.67 13.00
CA ALA A 60 -7.94 -5.65 12.29
C ALA A 60 -8.44 -4.51 13.19
N ASP A 61 -8.65 -4.78 14.48
CA ASP A 61 -9.12 -3.81 15.47
C ASP A 61 -7.95 -3.02 16.12
N GLY A 62 -6.72 -3.46 15.88
CA GLY A 62 -5.49 -2.84 16.38
C GLY A 62 -4.91 -1.76 15.46
N ASP A 63 -3.67 -1.33 15.75
CA ASP A 63 -2.93 -0.42 14.86
C ASP A 63 -2.38 -1.19 13.65
N VAL A 64 -3.21 -1.35 12.63
CA VAL A 64 -2.86 -2.07 11.39
C VAL A 64 -1.62 -1.47 10.71
N ARG A 65 -1.38 -0.15 10.82
CA ARG A 65 -0.21 0.48 10.20
C ARG A 65 1.08 0.06 10.89
N ALA A 66 1.10 0.08 12.22
CA ALA A 66 2.25 -0.39 12.99
C ALA A 66 2.52 -1.87 12.73
N GLN A 67 1.47 -2.69 12.73
CA GLN A 67 1.54 -4.12 12.45
C GLN A 67 2.06 -4.42 11.03
N LEU A 68 1.59 -3.69 10.00
CA LEU A 68 2.12 -3.81 8.64
C LEU A 68 3.59 -3.44 8.55
N THR A 69 4.01 -2.38 9.26
CA THR A 69 5.41 -1.93 9.27
C THR A 69 6.31 -3.02 9.85
N GLU A 70 5.92 -3.61 10.97
CA GLU A 70 6.65 -4.73 11.57
C GLU A 70 6.63 -5.95 10.65
N ALA A 71 5.46 -6.31 10.12
CA ALA A 71 5.30 -7.49 9.29
C ALA A 71 6.16 -7.46 8.04
N LEU A 72 6.11 -6.35 7.30
CA LEU A 72 6.83 -6.18 6.05
C LEU A 72 8.35 -6.05 6.28
N SER A 73 8.81 -5.65 7.46
CA SER A 73 10.24 -5.62 7.78
C SER A 73 10.90 -7.01 7.93
N ARG A 74 10.13 -8.10 7.96
CA ARG A 74 10.67 -9.46 8.19
C ARG A 74 11.35 -10.09 6.96
N HIS A 75 11.01 -9.62 5.77
CA HIS A 75 11.56 -10.11 4.50
C HIS A 75 11.87 -8.93 3.56
N ASP A 76 12.66 -9.18 2.51
CA ASP A 76 12.94 -8.18 1.49
C ASP A 76 11.70 -7.84 0.64
N ALA A 77 11.77 -6.75 -0.11
CA ALA A 77 10.64 -6.27 -0.91
C ALA A 77 10.22 -7.26 -2.02
N ALA A 78 11.18 -7.98 -2.61
CA ALA A 78 10.91 -8.93 -3.70
C ALA A 78 10.12 -10.14 -3.19
N HIS A 79 10.45 -10.64 -2.00
CA HIS A 79 9.68 -11.67 -1.31
C HIS A 79 8.22 -11.26 -1.16
N TRP A 80 7.95 -10.03 -0.69
CA TRP A 80 6.57 -9.56 -0.48
C TRP A 80 5.79 -9.38 -1.76
N GLN A 81 6.44 -8.98 -2.85
CA GLN A 81 5.80 -8.93 -4.16
C GLN A 81 5.35 -10.34 -4.59
N VAL A 82 6.25 -11.33 -4.53
CA VAL A 82 5.91 -12.73 -4.88
C VAL A 82 4.80 -13.26 -3.97
N TRP A 83 4.91 -13.03 -2.65
CA TRP A 83 3.91 -13.43 -1.68
C TRP A 83 2.52 -12.84 -1.98
N GLY A 84 2.49 -11.57 -2.40
CA GLY A 84 1.27 -10.86 -2.80
C GLY A 84 0.69 -11.39 -4.11
N GLU A 85 1.52 -11.61 -5.13
CA GLU A 85 1.14 -12.19 -6.42
C GLU A 85 0.48 -13.57 -6.25
N GLU A 86 1.08 -14.46 -5.44
CA GLU A 86 0.53 -15.78 -5.13
C GLU A 86 -0.85 -15.74 -4.47
N ARG A 87 -1.18 -14.64 -3.77
CA ARG A 87 -2.41 -14.46 -2.99
C ARG A 87 -3.40 -13.48 -3.64
N GLY A 88 -3.05 -12.90 -4.79
CA GLY A 88 -3.83 -11.85 -5.43
C GLY A 88 -3.94 -10.57 -4.59
N ILE A 89 -2.93 -10.27 -3.76
CA ILE A 89 -2.88 -9.07 -2.92
C ILE A 89 -1.97 -8.03 -3.58
N PRO A 90 -2.41 -6.77 -3.79
CA PRO A 90 -1.61 -5.74 -4.48
C PRO A 90 -0.40 -5.25 -3.65
N LEU A 91 0.68 -6.03 -3.67
CA LEU A 91 1.99 -5.68 -3.13
C LEU A 91 3.02 -5.58 -4.27
N THR A 92 3.85 -4.55 -4.26
CA THR A 92 4.87 -4.36 -5.30
C THR A 92 6.18 -3.89 -4.69
N ALA A 93 7.28 -4.55 -5.05
CA ALA A 93 8.61 -4.11 -4.68
C ALA A 93 8.93 -2.81 -5.41
N LEU A 94 9.31 -1.77 -4.67
CA LEU A 94 9.72 -0.52 -5.29
C LEU A 94 11.11 -0.65 -5.88
N ALA A 95 11.25 -0.28 -7.16
CA ALA A 95 12.54 -0.14 -7.79
C ALA A 95 13.34 0.97 -7.10
N SER A 96 14.65 0.73 -6.91
CA SER A 96 15.57 1.79 -6.56
C SER A 96 15.55 2.86 -7.67
N PRO A 97 15.56 4.16 -7.33
CA PRO A 97 15.68 5.21 -8.33
C PRO A 97 16.95 4.98 -9.16
N THR A 98 16.82 4.88 -10.48
CA THR A 98 17.96 4.93 -11.38
C THR A 98 18.47 6.37 -11.39
N ALA A 99 19.76 6.57 -11.10
CA ALA A 99 20.43 7.87 -11.15
C ALA A 99 20.54 8.41 -12.58
#